data_AF-A0AAV9ZUG6-F1
#
_entry.id   AF-A0AAV9ZUG6-F1
#
_cell.length_a   1.000
_cell.length_b   1.000
_cell.length_c   1.000
_cell.angle_alpha   90.00
_cell.angle_beta   90.00
_cell.angle_gamma   90.00
#
_symmetry.space_group_name_H-M   'P 1'
#
loop_
_entity.id
_entity.type
_entity.pdbx_description
1 polymer ?
#
loop_
_entity_poly.entity_id
_entity_poly.type
_entity_poly.pdbx_seq_one_letter_code
_entity_poly.pdbx_strand_id
1 'polypeptide(L)'
;MPHKRAKRSVRDQERSKKGNDLAPSRGADALSSEPLPKSFLRAINAAQVRADFREKKRKLRDEGRDGVEGGDQPKKKRRKSEGGAETMQKIRPGETLAHFNKRIETDMRPLVRTAVQSSLATVRAEHNKSKSKTATTPSTSAPTTSQPPTRQGETQTQNSLTPPPPPPRRLNDIAQAPPDLSALARKAKSKDPNGSKAKGKSILSPAQQLQMAAAREAAVARYREMKAARRAAGGADGERGGGAVDEGDE
;
A
#
# COMPACT_ATOMS: atom_id res chain seq x y z
N MET A 1 52.02 -23.76 -51.36
CA MET A 1 52.65 -22.44 -51.08
C MET A 1 52.44 -22.01 -49.63
N PRO A 2 53.51 -22.00 -48.81
CA PRO A 2 53.46 -21.65 -47.38
C PRO A 2 52.88 -20.25 -47.12
N HIS A 3 53.22 -19.28 -47.97
CA HIS A 3 52.84 -17.88 -47.80
C HIS A 3 51.35 -17.59 -48.03
N LYS A 4 50.62 -18.46 -48.77
CA LYS A 4 49.17 -18.33 -48.95
C LYS A 4 48.39 -18.83 -47.72
N ARG A 5 48.94 -19.79 -46.97
CA ARG A 5 48.32 -20.36 -45.76
C ARG A 5 48.36 -19.38 -44.60
N ALA A 6 49.48 -18.66 -44.42
CA ALA A 6 49.61 -17.64 -43.38
C ALA A 6 48.59 -16.50 -43.53
N LYS A 7 48.42 -15.95 -44.74
CA LYS A 7 47.43 -14.87 -45.00
C LYS A 7 45.98 -15.34 -44.82
N ARG A 8 45.70 -16.60 -45.14
CA ARG A 8 44.37 -17.19 -44.92
C ARG A 8 44.09 -17.35 -43.42
N SER A 9 45.06 -17.86 -42.65
CA SER A 9 44.95 -17.99 -41.19
C SER A 9 44.71 -16.65 -40.48
N VAL A 10 45.42 -15.59 -40.87
CA VAL A 10 45.21 -14.25 -40.31
C VAL A 10 43.81 -13.73 -40.66
N ARG A 11 43.37 -13.90 -41.91
CA ARG A 11 42.04 -13.44 -42.35
C ARG A 11 40.91 -14.23 -41.68
N ASP A 12 41.10 -15.52 -41.46
CA ASP A 12 40.12 -16.38 -40.76
C ASP A 12 40.08 -16.05 -39.26
N GLN A 13 41.21 -15.76 -38.62
CA GLN A 13 41.25 -15.25 -37.24
C GLN A 13 40.60 -13.87 -37.10
N GLU A 14 40.85 -12.96 -38.04
CA GLU A 14 40.21 -11.64 -38.04
C GLU A 14 38.69 -11.76 -38.26
N ARG A 15 38.25 -12.68 -39.14
CA ARG A 15 36.83 -12.95 -39.38
C ARG A 15 36.16 -13.59 -38.16
N SER A 16 36.83 -14.50 -37.45
CA SER A 16 36.28 -15.09 -36.22
C SER A 16 36.20 -14.08 -35.06
N LYS A 17 37.21 -13.20 -34.94
CA LYS A 17 37.22 -12.13 -33.93
C LYS A 17 36.20 -11.03 -34.19
N LYS A 18 36.02 -10.63 -35.45
CA LYS A 18 35.02 -9.60 -35.85
C LYS A 18 33.60 -10.15 -35.85
N GLY A 19 33.43 -11.47 -35.83
CA GLY A 19 32.13 -12.11 -35.96
C GLY A 19 31.58 -11.99 -37.39
N ASN A 20 30.50 -12.73 -37.66
CA ASN A 20 29.76 -12.54 -38.90
C ASN A 20 28.89 -11.29 -38.74
N ASP A 21 29.24 -10.21 -39.44
CA ASP A 21 28.40 -9.03 -39.65
C ASP A 21 27.29 -9.32 -40.67
N LEU A 22 26.63 -10.47 -40.49
CA LEU A 22 25.39 -10.80 -41.17
C LEU A 22 24.28 -10.46 -40.19
N ALA A 23 23.26 -9.74 -40.66
CA ALA A 23 22.04 -9.56 -39.88
C ALA A 23 21.58 -10.95 -39.39
N PRO A 24 21.19 -11.10 -38.11
CA PRO A 24 20.73 -12.37 -37.59
C PRO A 24 19.67 -12.91 -38.54
N SER A 25 20.00 -14.02 -39.21
CA SER A 25 19.10 -14.59 -40.20
C SER A 25 17.83 -14.95 -39.47
N ARG A 26 16.69 -14.41 -39.91
CA ARG A 26 15.38 -14.44 -39.24
C ARG A 26 14.82 -15.86 -38.94
N GLY A 27 15.58 -16.93 -39.14
CA GLY A 27 15.12 -18.31 -38.95
C GLY A 27 16.14 -19.31 -38.41
N ALA A 28 17.43 -18.97 -38.24
CA ALA A 28 18.42 -19.96 -37.75
C ALA A 28 18.58 -19.95 -36.21
N ASP A 29 18.29 -18.82 -35.55
CA ASP A 29 18.43 -18.62 -34.09
C ASP A 29 17.08 -18.40 -33.37
N ALA A 30 15.95 -18.63 -34.06
CA ALA A 30 14.68 -17.99 -33.72
C ALA A 30 13.89 -18.61 -32.55
N LEU A 31 14.27 -19.77 -32.01
CA LEU A 31 13.53 -20.39 -30.87
C LEU A 31 14.41 -21.23 -29.92
N SER A 32 15.52 -21.79 -30.40
CA SER A 32 16.42 -22.64 -29.61
C SER A 32 17.54 -21.87 -28.89
N SER A 33 17.94 -20.71 -29.40
CA SER A 33 18.97 -19.84 -28.82
C SER A 33 18.41 -18.58 -28.16
N GLU A 34 17.10 -18.33 -28.26
CA GLU A 34 16.49 -17.24 -27.49
C GLU A 34 16.51 -17.58 -26.00
N PRO A 35 16.93 -16.64 -25.14
CA PRO A 35 16.90 -16.87 -23.70
C PRO A 35 15.45 -17.10 -23.29
N LEU A 36 15.14 -18.34 -22.89
CA LEU A 36 13.81 -18.72 -22.46
C LEU A 36 13.29 -17.70 -21.43
N PRO A 37 12.05 -17.22 -21.58
CA PRO A 37 11.51 -16.22 -20.67
C PRO A 37 11.54 -16.77 -19.24
N LYS A 38 11.90 -15.89 -18.28
CA LYS A 38 12.12 -16.28 -16.87
C LYS A 38 10.93 -17.03 -16.26
N SER A 39 9.71 -16.72 -16.70
CA SER A 39 8.48 -17.43 -16.29
C SER A 39 8.48 -18.88 -16.76
N PHE A 40 8.93 -19.15 -17.98
CA PHE A 40 9.00 -20.48 -18.57
C PHE A 40 10.17 -21.29 -17.99
N LEU A 41 11.33 -20.68 -17.78
CA LEU A 41 12.44 -21.30 -17.04
C LEU A 41 12.02 -21.70 -15.62
N ARG A 42 11.20 -20.89 -14.94
CA ARG A 42 10.64 -21.22 -13.62
C ARG A 42 9.68 -22.40 -13.68
N ALA A 43 8.92 -22.56 -14.77
CA ALA A 43 8.01 -23.67 -14.96
C ALA A 43 8.76 -24.98 -15.25
N ILE A 44 9.75 -24.96 -16.14
CA ILE A 44 10.59 -26.13 -16.44
C ILE A 44 11.39 -26.56 -15.20
N ASN A 45 12.02 -25.61 -14.51
CA ASN A 45 12.84 -25.89 -13.33
C ASN A 45 12.02 -25.97 -12.04
N ALA A 46 10.69 -26.11 -12.11
CA ALA A 46 9.81 -26.05 -10.94
C ALA A 46 10.15 -27.10 -9.87
N ALA A 47 10.56 -28.30 -10.27
CA ALA A 47 10.97 -29.37 -9.36
C ALA A 47 12.24 -28.98 -8.58
N GLN A 48 13.26 -28.46 -9.28
CA GLN A 48 14.50 -27.99 -8.67
C GLN A 48 14.24 -26.80 -7.74
N VAL A 49 13.45 -25.80 -8.17
CA VAL A 49 13.07 -24.66 -7.33
C VAL A 49 12.36 -25.10 -6.04
N ARG A 50 11.51 -26.14 -6.12
CA ARG A 50 10.85 -26.72 -4.93
C ARG A 50 11.85 -27.45 -4.03
N ALA A 51 12.80 -28.19 -4.60
CA ALA A 51 13.84 -28.88 -3.85
C ALA A 51 14.75 -27.87 -3.14
N ASP A 52 15.29 -26.89 -3.87
CA ASP A 52 16.13 -25.80 -3.34
C ASP A 52 15.41 -25.03 -2.23
N PHE A 53 14.10 -24.78 -2.39
CA PHE A 53 13.30 -24.13 -1.35
C PHE A 53 13.15 -24.99 -0.10
N ARG A 54 12.92 -26.30 -0.25
CA ARG A 54 12.84 -27.24 0.88
C ARG A 54 14.20 -27.37 1.58
N GLU A 55 15.29 -27.46 0.83
CA GLU A 55 16.64 -27.50 1.37
C GLU A 55 17.01 -26.21 2.07
N LYS A 56 16.72 -25.05 1.48
CA LYS A 56 16.93 -23.76 2.12
C LYS A 56 16.12 -23.63 3.41
N LYS A 57 14.87 -24.11 3.43
CA LYS A 57 14.04 -24.14 4.63
C LYS A 57 14.60 -25.08 5.71
N ARG A 58 15.20 -26.21 5.33
CA ARG A 58 15.89 -27.12 6.25
C ARG A 58 17.19 -26.51 6.78
N LYS A 59 18.05 -25.98 5.92
CA LYS A 59 19.31 -25.30 6.28
C LYS A 59 19.06 -24.10 7.20
N LEU A 60 18.03 -23.30 6.93
CA LEU A 60 17.64 -22.17 7.79
C LEU A 60 17.19 -22.62 9.18
N ARG A 61 16.62 -23.83 9.32
CA ARG A 61 16.28 -24.42 10.62
C ARG A 61 17.51 -24.96 11.35
N ASP A 62 18.44 -25.59 10.63
CA ASP A 62 19.63 -26.20 11.23
C ASP A 62 20.70 -25.15 11.61
N GLU A 63 20.85 -24.06 10.84
CA GLU A 63 21.74 -22.93 11.14
C GLU A 63 21.09 -21.89 12.09
N GLY A 64 19.80 -22.03 12.38
CA GLY A 64 18.98 -21.09 13.15
C GLY A 64 18.76 -21.48 14.61
N ARG A 65 19.62 -22.32 15.20
CA ARG A 65 19.57 -22.65 16.63
C ARG A 65 20.20 -21.54 17.47
N ASP A 66 19.67 -20.33 17.34
CA ASP A 66 19.73 -19.24 18.33
C ASP A 66 18.85 -18.08 17.83
N GLY A 67 17.57 -18.13 18.19
CA GLY A 67 16.74 -16.93 18.32
C GLY A 67 15.76 -16.63 17.17
N VAL A 68 14.49 -16.70 17.55
CA VAL A 68 13.31 -16.03 16.97
C VAL A 68 12.55 -16.84 15.92
N GLU A 69 11.55 -17.57 16.42
CA GLU A 69 10.38 -17.98 15.67
C GLU A 69 9.73 -16.78 14.97
N GLY A 70 9.54 -16.88 13.65
CA GLY A 70 8.53 -16.12 12.93
C GLY A 70 9.05 -15.18 11.84
N GLY A 71 8.96 -15.63 10.59
CA GLY A 71 8.73 -14.74 9.45
C GLY A 71 9.92 -14.51 8.51
N ASP A 72 9.94 -15.29 7.42
CA ASP A 72 10.79 -15.13 6.25
C ASP A 72 10.63 -13.75 5.58
N GLN A 73 11.60 -12.86 5.80
CA GLN A 73 12.02 -11.88 4.80
C GLN A 73 13.56 -11.90 4.75
N PRO A 74 14.18 -11.99 3.57
CA PRO A 74 15.63 -11.89 3.46
C PRO A 74 16.04 -10.49 3.91
N LYS A 75 16.65 -10.40 5.09
CA LYS A 75 17.29 -9.19 5.60
C LYS A 75 18.38 -8.81 4.60
N LYS A 76 18.06 -7.92 3.63
CA LYS A 76 19.07 -7.12 2.93
C LYS A 76 19.98 -6.55 4.02
N LYS A 77 21.27 -6.88 3.97
CA LYS A 77 22.33 -6.34 4.85
C LYS A 77 22.14 -4.83 4.99
N ARG A 78 21.39 -4.39 6.01
CA ARG A 78 21.39 -3.01 6.45
C ARG A 78 22.70 -2.89 7.20
N ARG A 79 23.57 -1.99 6.72
CA ARG A 79 24.74 -1.56 7.48
C ARG A 79 24.23 -1.19 8.87
N LYS A 80 24.60 -1.98 9.87
CA LYS A 80 24.37 -1.71 11.28
C LYS A 80 25.17 -0.43 11.54
N SER A 81 24.51 0.72 11.49
CA SER A 81 25.11 1.95 12.02
C SER A 81 25.09 1.78 13.53
N GLU A 82 26.19 1.28 14.06
CA GLU A 82 26.52 1.28 15.48
C GLU A 82 26.68 2.74 15.90
N GLY A 83 25.55 3.39 16.17
CA GLY A 83 25.45 4.81 16.50
C GLY A 83 24.03 5.03 17.00
N GLY A 84 23.83 4.71 18.27
CA GLY A 84 22.54 4.53 18.94
C GLY A 84 21.58 5.70 18.81
N ALA A 85 20.31 5.39 19.10
CA ALA A 85 19.14 6.26 19.03
C ALA A 85 19.36 7.69 19.57
N GLU A 86 20.30 7.92 20.49
CA GLU A 86 20.66 9.25 20.98
C GLU A 86 21.27 10.19 19.92
N THR A 87 22.07 9.67 18.98
CA THR A 87 22.69 10.50 17.92
C THR A 87 21.71 10.83 16.80
N MET A 88 20.59 10.11 16.73
CA MET A 88 19.50 10.40 15.79
C MET A 88 18.61 11.53 16.26
N GLN A 89 18.43 11.69 17.58
CA GLN A 89 17.56 12.69 18.20
C GLN A 89 18.22 14.07 18.41
N LYS A 90 19.53 14.19 18.16
CA LYS A 90 20.26 15.46 18.24
C LYS A 90 20.41 16.06 16.84
N ILE A 91 20.22 17.38 16.72
CA ILE A 91 20.50 18.13 15.49
C ILE A 91 22.02 18.10 15.28
N ARG A 92 22.49 17.69 14.10
CA ARG A 92 23.92 17.68 13.80
C ARG A 92 24.40 19.13 13.56
N PRO A 93 25.66 19.47 13.89
CA PRO A 93 26.19 20.79 13.58
C PRO A 93 26.08 21.05 12.07
N GLY A 94 25.49 22.19 11.68
CA GLY A 94 25.25 22.55 10.28
C GLY A 94 24.02 21.93 9.63
N GLU A 95 23.24 21.11 10.33
CA GLU A 95 21.97 20.57 9.84
C GLU A 95 20.83 21.56 10.10
N THR A 96 20.01 21.84 9.08
CA THR A 96 18.78 22.60 9.27
C THR A 96 17.69 21.73 9.92
N LEU A 97 16.76 22.35 10.65
CA LEU A 97 15.66 21.63 11.32
C LEU A 97 14.86 20.74 10.36
N ALA A 98 14.70 21.17 9.11
CA ALA A 98 14.02 20.38 8.07
C ALA A 98 14.75 19.07 7.73
N HIS A 99 16.09 19.09 7.67
CA HIS A 99 16.89 17.88 7.42
C HIS A 99 16.82 16.91 8.61
N PHE A 100 16.85 17.45 9.82
CA PHE A 100 16.68 16.68 11.05
C PHE A 100 15.34 15.95 11.08
N ASN A 101 14.23 16.66 10.81
CA ASN A 101 12.90 16.07 10.74
C ASN A 101 12.82 14.98 9.66
N LYS A 102 13.35 15.24 8.46
CA LYS A 102 13.38 14.25 7.37
C LYS A 102 14.17 12.99 7.73
N ARG A 103 15.27 13.14 8.47
CA ARG A 103 16.08 12.01 8.96
C ARG A 103 15.31 11.18 9.99
N ILE A 104 14.72 11.85 10.99
CA ILE A 104 13.88 11.18 11.99
C ILE A 104 12.73 10.44 11.34
N GLU A 105 12.01 11.08 10.42
CA GLU A 105 10.91 10.46 9.68
C GLU A 105 11.39 9.22 8.93
N THR A 106 12.52 9.31 8.22
CA THR A 106 13.05 8.20 7.43
C THR A 106 13.41 7.00 8.31
N ASP A 107 13.96 7.24 9.49
CA ASP A 107 14.36 6.18 10.41
C ASP A 107 13.19 5.55 11.18
N MET A 108 12.22 6.37 11.58
CA MET A 108 11.00 5.89 12.23
C MET A 108 10.00 5.27 11.26
N ARG A 109 10.08 5.60 9.95
CA ARG A 109 9.18 5.08 8.90
C ARG A 109 9.05 3.56 8.89
N PRO A 110 10.13 2.75 8.94
CA PRO A 110 10.01 1.30 8.98
C PRO A 110 9.24 0.82 10.20
N LEU A 111 9.48 1.38 11.40
CA LEU A 111 8.80 1.00 12.63
C LEU A 111 7.30 1.30 12.56
N VAL A 112 6.95 2.50 12.10
CA VAL A 112 5.55 2.89 11.88
C VAL A 112 4.90 1.97 10.83
N ARG A 113 5.61 1.68 9.73
CA ARG A 113 5.10 0.80 8.67
C ARG A 113 4.86 -0.62 9.19
N THR A 114 5.75 -1.18 10.01
CA THR A 114 5.57 -2.51 10.60
C THR A 114 4.40 -2.53 11.58
N ALA A 115 4.26 -1.50 12.42
CA ALA A 115 3.15 -1.39 13.37
C ALA A 115 1.79 -1.28 12.67
N VAL A 116 1.72 -0.51 11.57
CA VAL A 116 0.51 -0.41 10.74
C VAL A 116 0.21 -1.72 10.04
N GLN A 117 1.23 -2.42 9.54
CA GLN A 117 1.03 -3.73 8.90
C GLN A 117 0.54 -4.78 9.90
N SER A 118 1.10 -4.81 11.12
CA SER A 118 0.66 -5.73 12.16
C SER A 118 -0.76 -5.43 12.64
N SER A 119 -1.12 -4.15 12.82
CA SER A 119 -2.49 -3.79 13.24
C SER A 119 -3.53 -4.08 12.15
N LEU A 120 -3.20 -3.91 10.87
CA LEU A 120 -4.09 -4.30 9.79
C LEU A 120 -4.28 -5.83 9.73
N ALA A 121 -3.26 -6.61 10.08
CA ALA A 121 -3.36 -8.07 10.13
C ALA A 121 -4.30 -8.53 11.27
N THR A 122 -4.23 -7.92 12.45
CA THR A 122 -5.14 -8.25 13.56
C THR A 122 -6.58 -7.89 13.23
N VAL A 123 -6.82 -6.69 12.67
CA VAL A 123 -8.16 -6.26 12.24
C VAL A 123 -8.76 -7.21 11.19
N ARG A 124 -7.95 -7.69 10.24
CA ARG A 124 -8.41 -8.68 9.25
C ARG A 124 -8.72 -10.04 9.87
N ALA A 125 -7.89 -10.48 10.83
CA ALA A 125 -8.11 -11.75 11.53
C ALA A 125 -9.39 -11.71 12.37
N GLU A 126 -9.67 -10.60 13.04
CA GLU A 126 -10.91 -10.39 13.81
C GLU A 126 -12.15 -10.37 12.91
N HIS A 127 -12.10 -9.66 11.78
CA HIS A 127 -13.20 -9.61 10.83
C HIS A 127 -13.49 -10.98 10.16
N ASN A 128 -12.47 -11.81 9.95
CA ASN A 128 -12.67 -13.17 9.45
C ASN A 128 -13.25 -14.11 10.53
N LYS A 129 -12.87 -13.94 11.80
CA LYS A 129 -13.42 -14.71 12.93
C LYS A 129 -14.88 -14.35 13.23
N SER A 130 -15.29 -13.10 13.04
CA SER A 130 -16.68 -12.70 13.25
C SER A 130 -17.60 -13.20 12.14
N LYS A 131 -17.12 -13.33 10.90
CA LYS A 131 -17.87 -13.95 9.78
C LYS A 131 -18.04 -15.47 9.90
N SER A 132 -17.11 -16.17 10.54
CA SER A 132 -17.20 -17.63 10.72
C SER A 132 -18.06 -18.07 11.90
N LYS A 133 -18.50 -17.15 12.78
CA LYS A 133 -19.35 -17.45 13.94
C LYS A 133 -20.85 -17.25 13.70
N THR A 134 -21.26 -16.79 12.51
CA THR A 134 -22.68 -16.63 12.13
C THR A 134 -23.17 -17.68 11.12
N ALA A 135 -22.35 -18.68 10.79
CA ALA A 135 -22.71 -19.78 9.89
C ALA A 135 -22.79 -21.11 10.66
N THR A 136 -23.83 -21.29 11.46
CA THR A 136 -24.18 -22.60 12.03
C THR A 136 -25.71 -22.73 12.12
N THR A 137 -26.32 -22.96 10.96
CA THR A 137 -27.54 -23.78 10.84
C THR A 137 -27.25 -24.83 9.76
N PRO A 138 -27.36 -26.14 10.06
CA PRO A 138 -27.11 -27.18 9.08
C PRO A 138 -28.41 -27.54 8.37
N SER A 139 -28.50 -27.31 7.06
CA SER A 139 -29.47 -27.98 6.20
C SER A 139 -28.74 -28.81 5.16
N THR A 140 -28.84 -30.11 5.39
CA THR A 140 -28.53 -31.27 4.57
C THR A 140 -28.86 -31.09 3.08
N SER A 141 -27.88 -31.30 2.20
CA SER A 141 -27.98 -32.15 1.00
C SER A 141 -26.66 -32.14 0.23
N ALA A 142 -26.12 -33.34 0.00
CA ALA A 142 -24.94 -33.62 -0.81
C ALA A 142 -25.40 -34.04 -2.24
N PRO A 143 -24.53 -34.60 -3.10
CA PRO A 143 -23.74 -33.87 -4.09
C PRO A 143 -24.00 -34.34 -5.53
N THR A 144 -23.82 -33.49 -6.55
CA THR A 144 -23.69 -33.97 -7.93
C THR A 144 -22.64 -33.21 -8.74
N THR A 145 -21.68 -34.01 -9.17
CA THR A 145 -20.75 -33.86 -10.30
C THR A 145 -21.40 -33.23 -11.54
N SER A 146 -20.80 -32.17 -12.11
CA SER A 146 -20.60 -32.05 -13.57
C SER A 146 -19.90 -30.73 -13.96
N GLN A 147 -18.77 -30.92 -14.65
CA GLN A 147 -18.08 -30.13 -15.68
C GLN A 147 -18.54 -28.68 -16.02
N PRO A 148 -17.61 -27.76 -16.34
CA PRO A 148 -17.94 -26.45 -16.90
C PRO A 148 -18.08 -26.52 -18.44
N PRO A 149 -19.22 -26.10 -19.03
CA PRO A 149 -19.29 -25.90 -20.46
C PRO A 149 -18.83 -24.50 -20.85
N THR A 150 -17.95 -24.51 -21.83
CA THR A 150 -17.61 -23.43 -22.77
C THR A 150 -18.81 -22.93 -23.58
N ARG A 151 -18.70 -21.66 -24.00
CA ARG A 151 -19.21 -20.98 -25.23
C ARG A 151 -20.54 -20.20 -25.20
N GLN A 152 -20.36 -18.92 -25.56
CA GLN A 152 -21.01 -18.16 -26.65
C GLN A 152 -22.54 -17.96 -26.65
N GLY A 153 -22.94 -16.68 -26.61
CA GLY A 153 -23.76 -16.06 -27.66
C GLY A 153 -25.29 -15.99 -27.47
N GLU A 154 -25.81 -14.77 -27.64
CA GLU A 154 -27.15 -14.38 -28.15
C GLU A 154 -28.39 -14.59 -27.23
N THR A 155 -28.88 -13.54 -26.55
CA THR A 155 -29.87 -12.48 -26.92
C THR A 155 -31.35 -12.89 -26.81
N GLN A 156 -32.06 -12.26 -25.87
CA GLN A 156 -33.42 -11.66 -25.99
C GLN A 156 -33.84 -11.10 -24.61
N THR A 157 -33.60 -9.82 -24.34
CA THR A 157 -34.54 -8.66 -24.45
C THR A 157 -35.64 -8.63 -23.38
N GLN A 158 -35.51 -7.72 -22.39
CA GLN A 158 -36.55 -6.73 -22.02
C GLN A 158 -35.92 -5.45 -21.44
N ASN A 159 -35.82 -4.45 -22.32
CA ASN A 159 -36.00 -3.00 -22.13
C ASN A 159 -35.86 -2.37 -20.73
N SER A 160 -34.72 -1.70 -20.50
CA SER A 160 -34.72 -0.38 -19.87
C SER A 160 -33.65 0.50 -20.54
N LEU A 161 -34.04 1.73 -20.87
CA LEU A 161 -33.39 2.64 -21.81
C LEU A 161 -31.91 2.88 -21.49
N THR A 162 -31.03 2.37 -22.36
CA THR A 162 -29.62 2.81 -22.39
C THR A 162 -29.31 3.25 -23.82
N PRO A 163 -28.96 4.53 -24.06
CA PRO A 163 -28.55 4.96 -25.40
C PRO A 163 -27.23 4.27 -25.79
N PRO A 164 -27.03 3.92 -27.08
CA PRO A 164 -25.82 3.25 -27.54
C PRO A 164 -24.57 4.12 -27.32
N PRO A 165 -23.40 3.52 -27.03
CA PRO A 165 -22.17 4.27 -26.84
C PRO A 165 -21.77 4.99 -28.15
N PRO A 166 -21.34 6.26 -28.08
CA PRO A 166 -20.93 7.00 -29.27
C PRO A 166 -19.67 6.38 -29.91
N PRO A 167 -19.51 6.51 -31.24
CA PRO A 167 -18.33 6.01 -31.94
C PRO A 167 -17.04 6.69 -31.43
N PRO A 168 -15.88 6.00 -31.54
CA PRO A 168 -14.60 6.51 -31.05
C PRO A 168 -14.22 7.80 -31.78
N ARG A 169 -14.09 8.89 -31.03
CA ARG A 169 -13.77 10.22 -31.56
C ARG A 169 -12.31 10.26 -32.00
N ARG A 170 -12.06 10.83 -33.18
CA ARG A 170 -10.71 11.04 -33.72
C ARG A 170 -10.00 12.09 -32.87
N LEU A 171 -8.69 11.90 -32.65
CA LEU A 171 -7.86 12.67 -31.73
C LEU A 171 -7.87 14.20 -31.98
N ASN A 172 -8.27 14.62 -33.18
CA ASN A 172 -8.27 16.02 -33.62
C ASN A 172 -9.62 16.74 -33.41
N ASP A 173 -10.69 16.04 -33.02
CA ASP A 173 -11.99 16.65 -32.70
C ASP A 173 -12.08 17.12 -31.22
N ILE A 174 -10.99 16.98 -30.48
CA ILE A 174 -10.82 17.54 -29.12
C ILE A 174 -10.16 18.92 -29.25
N ALA A 175 -10.75 19.80 -30.06
CA ALA A 175 -10.55 21.22 -29.86
C ALA A 175 -11.26 21.56 -28.54
N GLN A 176 -10.52 21.54 -27.44
CA GLN A 176 -11.03 21.89 -26.11
C GLN A 176 -11.45 23.36 -26.13
N ALA A 177 -12.74 23.62 -26.39
CA ALA A 177 -13.33 24.84 -25.88
C ALA A 177 -13.17 24.80 -24.36
N PRO A 178 -12.67 25.88 -23.73
CA PRO A 178 -12.50 25.92 -22.28
C PRO A 178 -13.85 25.61 -21.61
N PRO A 179 -13.88 24.75 -20.57
CA PRO A 179 -15.12 24.31 -19.97
C PRO A 179 -15.86 25.48 -19.29
N ASP A 180 -17.11 25.70 -19.68
CA ASP A 180 -17.97 26.73 -19.08
C ASP A 180 -18.34 26.40 -17.63
N LEU A 181 -17.84 27.20 -16.69
CA LEU A 181 -18.02 27.03 -15.23
C LEU A 181 -19.42 27.45 -14.72
N SER A 182 -20.37 27.76 -15.60
CA SER A 182 -21.68 28.32 -15.23
C SER A 182 -22.64 27.30 -14.57
N ALA A 183 -22.31 26.00 -14.62
CA ALA A 183 -23.12 24.94 -14.02
C ALA A 183 -22.88 24.74 -12.51
N LEU A 184 -21.79 25.28 -11.93
CA LEU A 184 -21.49 25.11 -10.50
C LEU A 184 -22.22 26.12 -9.60
N ALA A 185 -22.70 27.25 -10.14
CA ALA A 185 -23.28 28.32 -9.35
C ALA A 185 -24.74 28.08 -8.91
N ARG A 186 -25.45 27.08 -9.46
CA ARG A 186 -26.90 26.89 -9.20
C ARG A 186 -27.24 25.98 -8.02
N LYS A 187 -26.26 25.39 -7.33
CA LYS A 187 -26.50 24.52 -6.16
C LYS A 187 -26.04 25.11 -4.81
N ALA A 188 -25.67 26.39 -4.78
CA ALA A 188 -25.20 27.07 -3.57
C ALA A 188 -26.14 28.22 -3.17
N LYS A 189 -27.40 27.91 -2.84
CA LYS A 189 -28.28 28.83 -2.08
C LYS A 189 -29.07 28.06 -1.03
N SER A 190 -28.44 27.87 0.12
CA SER A 190 -29.14 27.81 1.42
C SER A 190 -28.21 28.50 2.43
N LYS A 191 -28.43 29.79 2.60
CA LYS A 191 -27.74 30.64 3.58
C LYS A 191 -28.70 30.82 4.74
N ASP A 192 -28.55 29.99 5.78
CA ASP A 192 -29.20 30.24 7.06
C ASP A 192 -28.35 31.22 7.87
N PRO A 193 -28.96 32.24 8.52
CA PRO A 193 -28.26 33.29 9.23
C PRO A 193 -28.08 32.95 10.72
N ASN A 194 -27.79 31.69 11.07
CA ASN A 194 -27.45 31.36 12.46
C ASN A 194 -26.32 30.33 12.54
N GLY A 195 -25.23 30.75 13.18
CA GLY A 195 -23.93 30.10 13.10
C GLY A 195 -23.91 28.72 13.73
N SER A 196 -23.80 27.69 12.90
CA SER A 196 -23.09 26.48 13.29
C SER A 196 -22.29 25.98 12.10
N LYS A 197 -20.96 26.03 12.23
CA LYS A 197 -20.01 25.53 11.22
C LYS A 197 -20.35 24.07 10.91
N ALA A 198 -20.96 23.82 9.76
CA ALA A 198 -21.08 22.50 9.20
C ALA A 198 -19.65 21.95 9.07
N LYS A 199 -19.31 21.00 9.94
CA LYS A 199 -18.06 20.27 9.92
C LYS A 199 -17.88 19.73 8.51
N GLY A 200 -16.91 20.27 7.78
CA GLY A 200 -16.46 19.69 6.52
C GLY A 200 -16.26 18.20 6.75
N LYS A 201 -16.82 17.38 5.86
CA LYS A 201 -16.74 15.91 5.93
C LYS A 201 -15.34 15.52 6.37
N SER A 202 -15.23 15.07 7.62
CA SER A 202 -13.96 14.81 8.27
C SER A 202 -13.16 13.85 7.39
N ILE A 203 -11.94 14.25 7.02
CA ILE A 203 -11.00 13.47 6.19
C ILE A 203 -10.62 12.14 6.89
N LEU A 204 -11.02 11.96 8.15
CA LEU A 204 -10.76 10.80 8.97
C LEU A 204 -11.71 9.65 8.62
N SER A 205 -11.14 8.47 8.38
CA SER A 205 -11.86 7.22 8.19
C SER A 205 -12.88 6.97 9.33
N PRO A 206 -14.05 6.37 9.06
CA PRO A 206 -15.03 6.04 10.10
C PRO A 206 -14.45 5.27 11.31
N ALA A 207 -13.48 4.38 11.06
CA ALA A 207 -12.79 3.64 12.12
C ALA A 207 -11.97 4.56 13.04
N GLN A 208 -11.31 5.57 12.46
CA GLN A 208 -10.53 6.56 13.21
C GLN A 208 -11.45 7.52 14.00
N GLN A 209 -12.64 7.81 13.48
CA GLN A 209 -13.66 8.57 14.20
C GLN A 209 -14.16 7.83 15.44
N LEU A 210 -14.38 6.51 15.34
CA LEU A 210 -14.75 5.67 16.49
C LEU A 210 -13.66 5.63 17.57
N GLN A 211 -12.39 5.49 17.17
CA GLN A 211 -11.27 5.52 18.12
C GLN A 211 -11.15 6.87 18.83
N MET A 212 -11.33 7.98 18.11
CA MET A 212 -11.33 9.31 18.71
C MET A 212 -12.55 9.56 19.61
N ALA A 213 -13.71 8.99 19.27
CA ALA A 213 -14.90 9.05 20.12
C ALA A 213 -14.68 8.29 21.44
N ALA A 214 -14.15 7.07 21.38
CA ALA A 214 -13.81 6.29 22.56
C ALA A 214 -12.75 7.00 23.45
N ALA A 215 -11.72 7.60 22.84
CA ALA A 215 -10.73 8.37 23.57
C ALA A 215 -11.32 9.62 24.24
N ARG A 216 -12.28 10.29 23.58
CA ARG A 216 -13.02 11.42 24.17
C ARG A 216 -13.87 11.00 25.35
N GLU A 217 -14.60 9.89 25.22
CA GLU A 217 -15.41 9.35 26.31
C GLU A 217 -14.55 8.97 27.53
N ALA A 218 -13.41 8.31 27.31
CA ALA A 218 -12.46 7.99 28.37
C ALA A 218 -11.89 9.24 29.06
N ALA A 219 -11.54 10.28 28.28
CA ALA A 219 -11.05 11.55 28.83
C ALA A 219 -12.13 12.27 29.66
N VAL A 220 -13.37 12.28 29.18
CA VAL A 220 -14.50 12.87 29.91
C VAL A 220 -14.81 12.08 31.17
N ALA A 221 -14.77 10.74 31.13
CA ALA A 221 -14.95 9.90 32.31
C ALA A 221 -13.88 10.19 33.37
N ARG A 222 -12.60 10.19 32.97
CA ARG A 222 -11.49 10.55 33.87
C ARG A 222 -11.63 11.96 34.44
N TYR A 223 -12.06 12.92 33.62
CA TYR A 223 -12.29 14.29 34.10
C TYR A 223 -13.46 14.36 35.09
N ARG A 224 -14.53 13.60 34.87
CA ARG A 224 -15.67 13.49 35.80
C ARG A 224 -15.25 12.86 37.12
N GLU A 225 -14.49 11.78 37.09
CA GLU A 225 -13.93 11.14 38.29
C GLU A 225 -13.02 12.10 39.06
N MET A 226 -12.09 12.76 38.37
CA MET A 226 -11.21 13.76 38.97
C MET A 226 -11.99 14.94 39.57
N LYS A 227 -13.03 15.42 38.90
CA LYS A 227 -13.87 16.51 39.42
C LYS A 227 -14.73 16.04 40.61
N ALA A 228 -15.24 14.80 40.58
CA ALA A 228 -15.96 14.21 41.70
C ALA A 228 -15.03 14.04 42.93
N ALA A 229 -13.81 13.55 42.71
CA ALA A 229 -12.79 13.45 43.75
C ALA A 229 -12.42 14.83 44.33
N ARG A 230 -12.30 15.86 43.48
CA ARG A 230 -12.02 17.24 43.91
C ARG A 230 -13.15 17.83 44.76
N ARG A 231 -14.40 17.54 44.42
CA ARG A 231 -15.58 17.93 45.21
C ARG A 231 -15.66 17.18 46.54
N ALA A 232 -15.36 15.89 46.55
CA ALA A 232 -15.30 15.10 47.79
C ALA A 232 -14.17 15.56 48.72
N ALA A 233 -13.05 16.02 48.16
CA ALA A 233 -11.91 16.58 48.91
C ALA A 233 -12.11 18.05 49.36
N GLY A 234 -13.30 18.64 49.18
CA GLY A 234 -13.60 20.01 49.62
C GLY A 234 -12.94 21.11 48.77
N GLY A 235 -12.46 20.79 47.57
CA GLY A 235 -11.93 21.78 46.64
C GLY A 235 -13.04 22.67 46.12
N ALA A 236 -13.20 23.85 46.70
CA ALA A 236 -14.10 24.89 46.19
C ALA A 236 -13.78 25.14 44.70
N ASP A 237 -14.73 24.81 43.84
CA ASP A 237 -14.73 25.15 42.41
C ASP A 237 -14.84 26.69 42.34
N GLY A 238 -13.73 27.39 42.56
CA GLY A 238 -13.66 28.84 42.48
C GLY A 238 -14.01 29.29 41.07
N GLU A 239 -15.24 29.76 40.91
CA GLU A 239 -15.59 30.85 40.00
C GLU A 239 -14.56 31.97 40.19
N ARG A 240 -13.51 31.97 39.37
CA ARG A 240 -12.68 33.14 39.13
C ARG A 240 -12.69 33.38 37.63
N GLY A 241 -13.41 34.41 37.21
CA GLY A 241 -13.24 35.00 35.88
C GLY A 241 -14.52 35.11 35.05
N GLY A 242 -15.54 35.80 35.56
CA GLY A 242 -16.64 36.33 34.76
C GLY A 242 -16.98 37.70 35.32
N GLY A 243 -16.33 38.74 34.78
CA GLY A 243 -16.23 40.07 35.37
C GLY A 243 -17.56 40.71 35.71
N ALA A 244 -17.68 41.13 36.98
CA ALA A 244 -18.50 42.28 37.33
C ALA A 244 -17.89 43.49 36.62
N VAL A 245 -18.66 44.08 35.71
CA VAL A 245 -18.36 45.38 35.10
C VAL A 245 -18.95 46.39 36.06
N ASP A 246 -18.09 47.02 36.85
CA ASP A 246 -18.38 48.17 37.70
C ASP A 246 -17.42 49.30 37.28
N GLU A 247 -17.90 50.53 37.42
CA GLU A 247 -17.30 51.84 37.06
C GLU A 247 -17.29 52.23 35.56
N GLY A 248 -17.77 53.41 35.15
CA GLY A 248 -18.13 54.57 35.95
C GLY A 248 -18.86 55.67 35.17
N ASP A 249 -19.32 56.62 35.99
CA ASP A 249 -19.86 57.94 35.68
C ASP A 249 -19.16 58.68 34.54
N GLU A 250 -19.97 59.31 33.67
CA GLU A 250 -19.95 60.75 33.33
C GLU A 250 -21.25 61.15 32.61
#